data_AF-A0A7Y2JD83-F1
#
_entry.id   AF-A0A7Y2JD83-F1
#
_cell.length_a   1.000
_cell.length_b   1.000
_cell.length_c   1.000
_cell.angle_alpha   90.00
_cell.angle_beta   90.00
_cell.angle_gamma   90.00
#
_symmetry.space_group_name_H-M   'P 1'
#
loop_
_entity.id
_entity.type
_entity.pdbx_description
1 polymer ?
#
loop_
_entity_poly.entity_id
_entity_poly.type
_entity_poly.pdbx_seq_one_letter_code
_entity_poly.pdbx_strand_id
1 'polypeptide(L)'
;YKIIAFITSASLAGMVGAVAWALKLTYVYPPDVFEIHYTVEAIIIVLLGGAGTLLGPIVGGLIYGLSKYYLAIILPGFQLLIFAPIIIVIIVLFPEGTIGVLKKRVQGTFWEKIIV
;
A
#
# COMPACT_ATOMS: atom_id res chain seq x y z
N TYR A 1 15.71 -18.30 10.84
CA TYR A 1 15.71 -16.81 10.85
C TYR A 1 14.45 -16.22 10.20
N LYS A 2 14.02 -16.66 9.01
CA LYS A 2 12.84 -16.11 8.31
C LYS A 2 11.54 -16.11 9.14
N ILE A 3 11.26 -17.19 9.88
CA ILE A 3 10.07 -17.29 10.75
C ILE A 3 10.11 -16.24 11.87
N ILE A 4 11.26 -16.05 12.51
CA ILE A 4 11.42 -15.06 13.59
C ILE A 4 11.19 -13.65 13.03
N ALA A 5 11.79 -13.33 11.87
CA ALA A 5 11.59 -12.05 11.21
C ALA A 5 10.12 -11.82 10.80
N PHE A 6 9.44 -12.87 10.33
CA PHE A 6 8.01 -12.81 10.02
C PHE A 6 7.18 -12.53 11.28
N ILE A 7 7.39 -13.30 12.36
CA ILE A 7 6.66 -13.14 13.62
C ILE A 7 6.86 -11.72 14.17
N THR A 8 8.10 -11.23 14.25
CA THR A 8 8.36 -9.89 14.79
C THR A 8 7.73 -8.79 13.92
N SER A 9 7.82 -8.91 12.59
CA SER A 9 7.19 -7.95 11.67
C SER A 9 5.66 -7.95 11.77
N ALA A 10 5.04 -9.13 11.82
CA ALA A 10 3.60 -9.29 11.93
C ALA A 10 3.08 -8.80 13.30
N SER A 11 3.79 -9.08 14.39
CA SER A 11 3.43 -8.58 15.73
C SER A 11 3.47 -7.05 15.77
N LEU A 12 4.50 -6.42 15.21
CA LEU A 12 4.60 -4.96 15.16
C LEU A 12 3.50 -4.35 14.28
N ALA A 13 3.27 -4.89 13.09
CA ALA A 13 2.20 -4.43 12.20
C ALA A 13 0.81 -4.58 12.83
N GLY A 14 0.56 -5.70 13.50
CA GLY A 14 -0.68 -5.97 14.23
C GLY A 14 -0.89 -5.00 15.40
N MET A 15 0.16 -4.72 16.18
CA MET A 15 0.09 -3.73 17.27
C MET A 15 -0.24 -2.33 16.76
N VAL A 16 0.45 -1.87 15.70
CA VAL A 16 0.19 -0.56 15.10
C VAL A 16 -1.25 -0.48 14.56
N GLY A 17 -1.71 -1.52 13.86
CA GLY A 17 -3.07 -1.59 13.34
C GLY A 17 -4.13 -1.57 14.46
N ALA A 18 -3.93 -2.35 15.52
CA ALA A 18 -4.85 -2.39 16.66
C ALA A 18 -4.96 -1.03 17.36
N VAL A 19 -3.82 -0.37 17.61
CA VAL A 19 -3.81 0.96 18.22
C VAL A 19 -4.46 2.00 17.31
N ALA A 20 -4.14 2.00 16.01
CA ALA A 20 -4.73 2.94 15.06
C ALA A 20 -6.26 2.82 14.97
N TRP A 21 -6.80 1.60 15.02
CA TRP A 21 -8.24 1.36 15.03
C TRP A 21 -8.92 1.68 16.35
N ALA A 22 -8.30 1.36 17.48
CA ALA A 22 -8.81 1.77 18.78
C ALA A 22 -8.90 3.30 18.92
N LEU A 23 -8.00 4.05 18.26
CA LEU A 23 -8.05 5.52 18.25
C LEU A 23 -9.09 6.09 17.28
N LYS A 24 -9.43 5.36 16.21
CA LYS A 24 -10.40 5.83 15.21
C LYS A 24 -11.85 5.52 15.62
N LEU A 25 -12.10 4.34 16.18
CA LEU A 25 -13.42 3.86 16.54
C LEU A 25 -13.45 3.55 18.04
N THR A 26 -14.42 4.11 18.75
CA THR A 26 -14.62 3.86 20.19
C THR A 26 -15.30 2.52 20.48
N TYR A 27 -15.72 1.79 19.44
CA TYR A 27 -16.38 0.48 19.52
C TYR A 27 -15.69 -0.52 18.60
N VAL A 28 -15.81 -1.80 18.94
CA VAL A 28 -15.27 -2.91 18.15
C VAL A 28 -16.40 -3.59 17.40
N TYR A 29 -16.42 -3.46 16.07
CA TYR A 29 -17.32 -4.18 15.19
C TYR A 29 -16.49 -4.96 14.15
N PRO A 30 -16.40 -6.30 14.27
CA PRO A 30 -15.52 -7.10 13.40
C PRO A 30 -15.75 -6.95 11.90
N PRO A 31 -16.99 -6.85 11.39
CA PRO A 31 -17.22 -6.70 9.95
C PRO A 31 -16.46 -5.51 9.34
N ASP A 32 -16.42 -4.35 10.01
CA ASP A 32 -15.77 -3.12 9.52
C ASP A 32 -14.27 -3.26 9.25
N VAL A 33 -13.62 -4.28 9.81
CA VAL A 33 -12.17 -4.49 9.74
C VAL A 33 -11.77 -5.69 8.88
N PHE A 34 -12.72 -6.59 8.59
CA PHE A 34 -12.49 -7.80 7.77
C PHE A 34 -13.13 -7.69 6.37
N GLU A 35 -13.53 -6.49 5.97
CA GLU A 35 -14.04 -6.23 4.63
C GLU A 35 -12.99 -6.51 3.54
N ILE A 36 -13.46 -7.02 2.41
CA ILE A 36 -12.63 -7.40 1.25
C ILE A 36 -11.87 -6.18 0.70
N HIS A 37 -12.40 -4.97 0.89
CA HIS A 37 -11.77 -3.77 0.38
C HIS A 37 -10.34 -3.58 0.90
N TYR A 38 -10.00 -3.97 2.14
CA TYR A 38 -8.64 -3.79 2.65
C TYR A 38 -7.62 -4.65 1.92
N THR A 39 -8.01 -5.87 1.57
CA THR A 39 -7.17 -6.78 0.78
C THR A 39 -6.90 -6.19 -0.61
N VAL A 40 -7.95 -5.62 -1.23
CA VAL A 40 -7.81 -4.94 -2.52
C VAL A 40 -6.88 -3.73 -2.38
N GLU A 41 -7.07 -2.88 -1.37
CA GLU A 41 -6.19 -1.72 -1.11
C GLU A 41 -4.72 -2.11 -0.89
N ALA A 42 -4.46 -3.19 -0.16
CA ALA A 42 -3.11 -3.70 0.01
C ALA A 42 -2.46 -4.08 -1.32
N ILE A 43 -3.21 -4.76 -2.20
CA ILE A 43 -2.74 -5.11 -3.55
C ILE A 43 -2.45 -3.84 -4.36
N ILE A 44 -3.32 -2.83 -4.28
CA ILE A 44 -3.16 -1.54 -4.97
C ILE A 44 -1.86 -0.86 -4.56
N ILE A 45 -1.63 -0.74 -3.26
CA ILE A 45 -0.45 -0.11 -2.69
C ILE A 45 0.83 -0.79 -3.19
N VAL A 46 0.87 -2.12 -3.16
CA VAL A 46 2.04 -2.90 -3.59
C VAL A 46 2.28 -2.76 -5.09
N LEU A 47 1.24 -2.85 -5.92
CA LEU A 47 1.37 -2.78 -7.38
C LEU A 47 1.75 -1.36 -7.85
N LEU A 48 1.15 -0.34 -7.24
CA LEU A 48 1.44 1.06 -7.56
C LEU A 48 2.88 1.42 -7.18
N GLY A 49 3.35 0.90 -6.05
CA GLY A 49 4.74 1.07 -5.60
C GLY A 49 5.77 0.26 -6.38
N GLY A 50 5.44 -0.98 -6.72
CA GLY A 50 6.32 -1.95 -7.38
C GLY A 50 6.46 -3.24 -6.58
N ALA A 51 5.93 -4.34 -7.11
CA ALA A 51 6.00 -5.66 -6.49
C ALA A 51 7.46 -6.18 -6.50
N GLY A 52 8.01 -6.50 -5.33
CA GLY A 52 9.38 -7.03 -5.19
C GLY A 52 10.43 -6.01 -4.73
N THR A 53 10.03 -4.84 -4.21
CA THR A 53 10.94 -3.88 -3.56
C THR A 53 10.49 -3.57 -2.13
N LEU A 54 11.42 -3.32 -1.22
CA LEU A 54 11.10 -2.92 0.17
C LEU A 54 10.49 -1.51 0.24
N LEU A 55 10.95 -0.60 -0.62
CA LEU A 55 10.44 0.78 -0.67
C LEU A 55 9.10 0.89 -1.40
N GLY A 56 8.74 -0.10 -2.23
CA GLY A 56 7.55 -0.07 -3.09
C GLY A 56 6.28 0.21 -2.29
N PRO A 57 5.95 -0.61 -1.28
CA PRO A 57 4.78 -0.40 -0.44
C PRO A 57 4.76 0.95 0.29
N ILE A 58 5.92 1.52 0.64
CA ILE A 58 6.01 2.83 1.30
C ILE A 58 5.58 3.94 0.34
N VAL A 59 6.16 3.98 -0.85
CA VAL A 59 5.84 4.99 -1.87
C VAL A 59 4.42 4.79 -2.40
N GLY A 60 4.04 3.54 -2.67
CA GLY A 60 2.69 3.20 -3.10
C GLY A 60 1.64 3.57 -2.06
N GLY A 61 1.93 3.36 -0.78
CA GLY A 61 1.05 3.72 0.34
C GLY A 61 0.86 5.23 0.46
N LEU A 62 1.92 6.01 0.30
CA LEU A 62 1.87 7.47 0.26
C LEU A 62 1.01 7.99 -0.90
N ILE A 63 1.27 7.50 -2.12
CA ILE A 63 0.52 7.93 -3.31
C ILE A 63 -0.95 7.54 -3.19
N TYR A 64 -1.22 6.29 -2.81
CA TYR A 64 -2.59 5.78 -2.63
C TYR A 64 -3.32 6.54 -1.54
N GLY A 65 -2.70 6.71 -0.36
CA GLY A 65 -3.28 7.40 0.78
C GLY A 65 -3.64 8.85 0.48
N LEU A 66 -2.72 9.61 -0.13
CA LEU A 66 -2.98 10.99 -0.54
C LEU A 66 -4.10 11.06 -1.59
N SER A 67 -4.02 10.22 -2.62
CA SER A 67 -5.03 10.19 -3.67
C SER A 67 -6.42 9.83 -3.12
N LYS A 68 -6.50 8.83 -2.23
CA LYS A 68 -7.75 8.42 -1.57
C LYS A 68 -8.31 9.53 -0.69
N TYR A 69 -7.44 10.25 0.03
CA TYR A 69 -7.84 11.40 0.85
C TYR A 69 -8.44 12.54 0.00
N TYR A 70 -7.76 12.95 -1.08
CA TYR A 70 -8.29 13.98 -1.98
C TYR A 70 -9.59 13.54 -2.66
N LEU A 71 -9.68 12.28 -3.11
CA LEU A 71 -10.94 11.74 -3.65
C LEU A 71 -12.06 11.73 -2.62
N ALA A 72 -11.76 11.45 -1.35
CA ALA A 72 -12.76 11.49 -0.28
C ALA A 72 -13.38 12.88 -0.11
N ILE A 73 -12.58 13.94 -0.32
CA ILE A 73 -13.03 15.34 -0.21
C ILE A 73 -13.91 15.73 -1.41
N ILE A 74 -13.53 15.32 -2.62
CA ILE A 74 -14.19 15.76 -3.86
C ILE A 74 -15.42 14.89 -4.18
N LEU A 75 -15.28 13.56 -4.06
CA LEU A 75 -16.29 12.55 -4.44
C LEU A 75 -16.41 11.47 -3.34
N PRO A 76 -17.06 11.79 -2.20
CA PRO A 76 -17.20 10.86 -1.08
C PRO A 76 -17.95 9.60 -1.51
N GLY A 77 -17.42 8.43 -1.16
CA GLY A 77 -18.02 7.12 -1.44
C GLY A 77 -17.65 6.50 -2.79
N PHE A 78 -17.06 7.27 -3.72
CA PHE A 78 -16.70 6.76 -5.05
C PHE A 78 -15.24 6.31 -5.17
N GLN A 79 -14.46 6.29 -4.08
CA GLN A 79 -13.02 6.06 -4.16
C GLN A 79 -12.68 4.70 -4.77
N LEU A 80 -13.26 3.61 -4.24
CA LEU A 80 -13.02 2.26 -4.73
C LEU A 80 -13.42 2.09 -6.21
N LEU A 81 -14.54 2.71 -6.61
CA LEU A 81 -15.02 2.68 -7.98
C LEU A 81 -14.04 3.36 -8.94
N ILE A 82 -13.44 4.48 -8.52
CA ILE A 82 -12.48 5.25 -9.32
C ILE A 82 -11.11 4.55 -9.34
N PHE A 83 -10.67 4.00 -8.20
CA PHE A 83 -9.39 3.32 -8.12
C PHE A 83 -9.39 2.03 -8.94
N ALA A 84 -10.48 1.25 -8.97
CA ALA A 84 -10.59 0.00 -9.74
C ALA A 84 -10.04 0.09 -11.18
N PRO A 85 -10.51 1.01 -12.04
CA PRO A 85 -9.96 1.18 -13.40
C PRO A 85 -8.57 1.82 -13.41
N ILE A 86 -8.26 2.75 -12.51
CA ILE A 86 -6.92 3.38 -12.42
C ILE A 86 -5.83 2.33 -12.19
N ILE A 87 -6.11 1.35 -11.33
CA ILE A 87 -5.18 0.25 -11.05
C ILE A 87 -4.93 -0.59 -12.30
N ILE A 88 -5.99 -0.92 -13.05
CA ILE A 88 -5.84 -1.68 -14.29
C ILE A 88 -4.93 -0.92 -15.25
N VAL A 89 -5.12 0.39 -15.39
CA VAL A 89 -4.26 1.26 -16.21
C VAL A 89 -2.81 1.23 -15.72
N ILE A 90 -2.58 1.35 -14.40
CA ILE A 90 -1.24 1.32 -13.81
C ILE A 90 -0.58 -0.04 -14.05
N ILE A 91 -1.28 -1.16 -13.84
CA ILE A 91 -0.71 -2.50 -14.04
C ILE A 91 -0.33 -2.73 -15.51
N VAL A 92 -1.19 -2.29 -16.44
CA VAL A 92 -0.96 -2.50 -17.88
C VAL A 92 0.15 -1.61 -18.42
N LEU A 93 0.20 -0.34 -18.01
CA LEU A 93 1.17 0.63 -18.53
C LEU A 93 2.49 0.66 -17.74
N PHE A 94 2.44 0.32 -16.45
CA PHE A 94 3.56 0.40 -15.51
C PHE A 94 3.68 -0.89 -14.67
N PRO A 95 3.98 -2.04 -15.30
CA PRO A 95 4.01 -3.35 -14.62
C PRO A 95 5.09 -3.47 -13.53
N GLU A 96 6.14 -2.65 -13.59
CA GLU A 96 7.20 -2.63 -12.57
C GLU A 96 6.90 -1.68 -11.40
N GLY A 97 5.77 -0.96 -11.45
CA GLY A 97 5.39 0.06 -10.48
C GLY A 97 6.30 1.28 -10.48
N THR A 98 5.98 2.24 -9.61
CA THR A 98 6.67 3.54 -9.55
C THR A 98 8.18 3.36 -9.27
N ILE A 99 8.53 2.49 -8.33
CA ILE A 99 9.93 2.28 -7.93
C ILE A 99 10.70 1.47 -8.98
N GLY A 100 10.07 0.52 -9.67
CA GLY A 100 10.74 -0.24 -10.74
C GLY A 100 11.20 0.66 -11.89
N VAL A 101 10.36 1.63 -12.28
CA VAL A 101 10.72 2.63 -13.31
C VAL A 101 11.87 3.52 -12.85
N LEU A 102 11.85 3.99 -11.59
CA LEU A 102 12.94 4.76 -11.00
C LEU A 102 14.24 3.96 -10.95
N LYS A 103 14.18 2.67 -10.57
CA LYS A 103 15.36 1.78 -10.54
C LYS A 103 16.02 1.69 -11.91
N LYS A 104 15.25 1.51 -12.99
CA LYS A 104 15.78 1.46 -14.37
C LYS A 104 16.48 2.75 -14.81
N ARG A 105 16.04 3.92 -14.30
CA ARG A 105 16.69 5.21 -14.60
C ARG A 105 17.91 5.51 -13.72
N VAL A 106 18.03 4.87 -12.55
CA VAL A 106 19.05 5.17 -11.53
C VAL A 106 20.09 4.04 -11.39
N GLN A 107 20.12 3.08 -12.32
CA GLN A 107 21.17 2.05 -12.37
C GLN A 107 22.56 2.70 -12.47
N GLY A 108 23.32 2.64 -11.36
CA GLY A 108 24.65 3.27 -11.23
C GLY A 108 24.94 3.92 -9.86
N THR A 109 23.96 4.07 -8.96
CA THR A 109 24.12 4.81 -7.69
C THR A 109 23.88 3.93 -6.45
N PHE A 110 24.50 4.30 -5.31
CA PHE A 110 24.42 3.68 -3.97
C PHE A 110 23.02 3.20 -3.51
N TRP A 111 21.95 3.78 -4.05
CA TRP A 111 20.55 3.46 -3.77
C TRP A 111 20.10 2.05 -4.18
N GLU A 112 20.87 1.34 -5.00
CA GLU A 112 20.51 0.00 -5.46
C GLU A 112 20.37 -1.01 -4.30
N LYS A 113 21.13 -0.83 -3.22
CA LYS A 113 21.12 -1.70 -2.03
C LYS A 113 19.92 -1.48 -1.08
N ILE A 114 19.22 -0.34 -1.22
CA ILE A 114 18.04 0.01 -0.41
C ILE A 114 16.75 -0.38 -1.14
N ILE A 115 16.80 -0.43 -2.48
CA ILE A 115 15.67 -0.78 -3.34
C ILE A 115 15.45 -2.31 -3.41
N VAL A 116 16.51 -3.11 -3.21
CA VAL A 116 16.49 -4.59 -3.18
C VAL A 116 16.16 -5.10 -1.78
#